data_AF-A0A1H6FE95-F1
#
_entry.id   AF-A0A1H6FE95-F1
#
_cell.length_a   1.000
_cell.length_b   1.000
_cell.length_c   1.000
_cell.angle_alpha   90.00
_cell.angle_beta   90.00
_cell.angle_gamma   90.00
#
_symmetry.space_group_name_H-M   'P 1'
#
loop_
_entity.id
_entity.type
_entity.pdbx_description
1 polymer ?
#
loop_
_entity_poly.entity_id
_entity_poly.type
_entity_poly.pdbx_seq_one_letter_code
_entity_poly.pdbx_strand_id
1 'polypeptide(L)'
;MKQPALYILTILLSLSLISNNALAGDARKGKHVAQKCVACHDLTQQKKNKVGPYLWGIVGRPAGKVPGYRYSKAHLSAANKKGIFWDEVTLRVYLNNPKVFIPGNKTAFAGIKREIDLDNLVTYLSSLK
;
A
#
# COMPACT_ATOMS: atom_id res chain seq x y z
N MET A 1 6.89 -45.82 -56.82
CA MET A 1 5.60 -45.74 -56.11
C MET A 1 5.81 -44.92 -54.84
N LYS A 2 4.93 -43.95 -54.61
CA LYS A 2 5.08 -42.82 -53.67
C LYS A 2 4.73 -43.25 -52.24
N GLN A 3 5.54 -42.90 -51.26
CA GLN A 3 5.07 -42.57 -49.91
C GLN A 3 5.75 -41.27 -49.48
N PRO A 4 4.99 -40.16 -49.33
CA PRO A 4 5.54 -38.91 -48.88
C PRO A 4 5.52 -38.83 -47.35
N ALA A 5 6.62 -38.29 -46.83
CA ALA A 5 6.65 -37.33 -45.73
C ALA A 5 5.86 -37.67 -44.46
N LEU A 6 6.62 -38.23 -43.53
CA LEU A 6 6.49 -38.07 -42.09
C LEU A 6 6.25 -36.58 -41.73
N TYR A 7 5.00 -36.17 -41.57
CA TYR A 7 4.63 -34.91 -40.92
C TYR A 7 4.06 -35.23 -39.54
N ILE A 8 4.95 -35.46 -38.58
CA ILE A 8 4.59 -35.31 -37.16
C ILE A 8 4.38 -33.81 -36.95
N LEU A 9 3.13 -33.38 -37.09
CA LEU A 9 2.69 -32.03 -36.74
C LEU A 9 2.74 -31.90 -35.22
N THR A 10 3.93 -31.61 -34.68
CA THR A 10 4.07 -31.19 -33.29
C THR A 10 3.38 -29.84 -33.13
N ILE A 11 2.19 -29.84 -32.55
CA ILE A 11 1.51 -28.63 -32.07
C ILE A 11 2.36 -28.09 -30.90
N LEU A 12 3.28 -27.17 -31.21
CA LEU A 12 3.91 -26.31 -30.20
C LEU A 12 2.87 -25.27 -29.79
N LEU A 13 1.98 -25.65 -28.87
CA LEU A 13 1.17 -24.71 -28.11
C LEU A 13 2.12 -23.96 -27.17
N SER A 14 2.81 -22.95 -27.69
CA SER A 14 3.59 -22.02 -26.88
C SER A 14 2.60 -21.22 -26.03
N LEU A 15 2.29 -21.75 -24.86
CA LEU A 15 1.56 -21.05 -23.82
C LEU A 15 2.49 -19.93 -23.33
N SER A 16 2.39 -18.77 -23.98
CA SER A 16 3.03 -17.55 -23.51
C SER A 16 2.48 -17.27 -22.12
N LEU A 17 3.25 -17.63 -21.10
CA LEU A 17 3.07 -17.16 -19.73
C LEU A 17 3.22 -15.64 -19.78
N ILE A 18 2.12 -14.94 -20.02
CA ILE A 18 2.00 -13.52 -19.70
C ILE A 18 2.07 -13.48 -18.19
N SER A 19 3.30 -13.42 -17.67
CA SER A 19 3.55 -13.09 -16.29
C SER A 19 3.03 -11.67 -16.13
N ASN A 20 1.80 -11.54 -15.64
CA ASN A 20 1.32 -10.32 -15.02
C ASN A 20 2.14 -10.13 -13.75
N ASN A 21 3.40 -9.72 -13.92
CA ASN A 21 4.15 -9.05 -12.88
C ASN A 21 3.41 -7.72 -12.67
N ALA A 22 2.38 -7.73 -11.83
CA ALA A 22 2.06 -6.56 -11.06
C ALA A 22 3.38 -6.15 -10.41
N LEU A 23 4.02 -5.11 -10.96
CA LEU A 23 5.36 -4.73 -10.56
C LEU A 23 5.29 -4.38 -9.08
N ALA A 24 5.79 -5.28 -8.22
CA ALA A 24 5.86 -5.00 -6.79
C ALA A 24 6.62 -3.69 -6.60
N GLY A 25 6.12 -2.80 -5.72
CA GLY A 25 6.73 -1.48 -5.51
C GLY A 25 8.21 -1.59 -5.10
N ASP A 26 8.99 -0.57 -5.40
CA ASP A 26 10.39 -0.45 -4.98
C ASP A 26 10.45 0.28 -3.63
N ALA A 27 10.80 -0.44 -2.57
CA ALA A 27 10.92 0.12 -1.22
C ALA A 27 11.93 1.27 -1.12
N ARG A 28 13.01 1.29 -1.92
CA ARG A 28 13.99 2.38 -1.91
C ARG A 28 13.36 3.65 -2.49
N LYS A 29 12.64 3.52 -3.61
CA LYS A 29 11.85 4.64 -4.17
C LYS A 29 10.74 5.06 -3.21
N GLY A 30 10.12 4.10 -2.54
CA GLY A 30 9.09 4.33 -1.51
C GLY A 30 9.60 5.15 -0.34
N LYS A 31 10.84 4.91 0.11
CA LYS A 31 11.50 5.73 1.13
C LYS A 31 11.62 7.21 0.73
N HIS A 32 11.80 7.49 -0.56
CA HIS A 32 11.78 8.87 -1.07
C HIS A 32 10.37 9.47 -1.04
N VAL A 33 9.35 8.71 -1.44
CA VAL A 33 7.94 9.17 -1.33
C VAL A 33 7.54 9.41 0.13
N ALA A 34 8.02 8.55 1.04
CA ALA A 34 7.75 8.62 2.48
C ALA A 34 8.30 9.88 3.16
N GLN A 35 9.17 10.65 2.51
CA GLN A 35 9.57 11.98 2.99
C GLN A 35 8.38 12.93 3.15
N LYS A 36 7.29 12.71 2.42
CA LYS A 36 6.02 13.45 2.62
C LYS A 36 5.36 13.16 3.97
N CYS A 37 5.76 12.09 4.66
CA CYS A 37 5.17 11.63 5.92
C CYS A 37 5.98 12.05 7.15
N VAL A 38 7.29 12.28 7.02
CA VAL A 38 8.21 12.42 8.19
C VAL A 38 7.97 13.66 9.04
N ALA A 39 7.39 14.71 8.46
CA ALA A 39 6.99 15.92 9.17
C ALA A 39 5.92 15.61 10.23
N CYS A 40 4.98 14.73 9.90
CA CYS A 40 3.85 14.40 10.76
C CYS A 40 4.02 13.08 11.51
N HIS A 41 4.87 12.18 11.05
CA HIS A 41 4.94 10.82 11.57
C HIS A 41 6.36 10.41 11.93
N ASP A 42 6.49 9.56 12.94
CA ASP A 42 7.71 8.78 13.18
C ASP A 42 7.64 7.47 12.40
N LEU A 43 8.68 7.23 11.60
CA LEU A 43 8.85 6.04 10.76
C LEU A 43 9.95 5.13 11.30
N THR A 44 10.42 5.37 12.53
CA THR A 44 11.49 4.60 13.18
C THR A 44 10.94 3.72 14.30
N GLN A 45 11.77 2.80 14.79
CA GLN A 45 11.44 1.95 15.94
C GLN A 45 11.21 2.72 17.25
N GLN A 46 11.54 4.02 17.31
CA GLN A 46 11.24 4.85 18.48
C GLN A 46 9.74 5.05 18.71
N LYS A 47 8.90 4.85 17.68
CA LYS A 47 7.43 4.88 17.76
C LYS A 47 6.87 6.15 18.43
N LYS A 48 7.49 7.30 18.17
CA LYS A 48 7.03 8.58 18.73
C LYS A 48 5.79 9.08 18.00
N ASN A 49 4.75 9.40 18.77
CA ASN A 49 3.63 10.17 18.25
C ASN A 49 4.07 11.63 18.03
N LYS A 50 3.74 12.19 16.87
CA LYS A 50 4.00 13.59 16.50
C LYS A 50 2.67 14.28 16.21
N VAL A 51 2.60 15.10 15.16
CA VAL A 51 1.33 15.63 14.61
C VAL A 51 0.37 14.50 14.23
N GLY A 52 0.92 13.39 13.73
CA GLY A 52 0.24 12.12 13.47
C GLY A 52 0.81 10.96 14.31
N PRO A 53 0.13 9.80 14.35
CA PRO A 53 0.61 8.63 15.06
C PRO A 53 1.84 8.03 14.37
N TYR A 54 2.70 7.28 15.08
CA TYR A 54 3.82 6.60 14.41
C TYR A 54 3.34 5.58 13.35
N LEU A 55 4.17 5.36 12.32
CA LEU A 55 3.88 4.45 11.21
C LEU A 55 4.70 3.16 11.24
N TRP A 56 5.65 3.01 12.17
CA TRP A 56 6.34 1.74 12.38
C TRP A 56 5.34 0.62 12.70
N GLY A 57 5.42 -0.50 11.98
CA GLY A 57 4.48 -1.62 12.10
C GLY A 57 3.05 -1.21 11.77
N ILE A 58 2.83 -0.37 10.76
CA ILE A 58 1.48 0.02 10.33
C ILE A 58 0.75 -1.12 9.61
N VAL A 59 1.45 -1.90 8.78
CA VAL A 59 0.80 -2.93 7.97
C VAL A 59 0.27 -4.05 8.87
N GLY A 60 -1.01 -4.37 8.72
CA GLY A 60 -1.75 -5.31 9.56
C GLY A 60 -2.31 -4.71 10.87
N ARG A 61 -2.00 -3.46 11.20
CA ARG A 61 -2.50 -2.83 12.43
C ARG A 61 -3.95 -2.35 12.28
N PRO A 62 -4.81 -2.53 13.29
CA PRO A 62 -6.15 -1.92 13.29
C PRO A 62 -6.06 -0.39 13.29
N ALA A 63 -6.93 0.27 12.51
CA ALA A 63 -6.98 1.72 12.46
C ALA A 63 -7.41 2.33 13.80
N GLY A 64 -6.89 3.52 14.12
CA GLY A 64 -7.29 4.22 15.35
C GLY A 64 -6.78 3.62 16.67
N LYS A 65 -5.79 2.72 16.65
CA LYS A 65 -5.33 1.98 17.84
C LYS A 65 -3.91 2.28 18.32
N VAL A 66 -3.22 3.28 17.78
CA VAL A 66 -1.89 3.65 18.28
C VAL A 66 -1.99 4.18 19.72
N PRO A 67 -1.28 3.57 20.69
CA PRO A 67 -1.31 4.02 22.08
C PRO A 67 -0.89 5.47 22.24
N GLY A 68 -1.57 6.21 23.11
CA GLY A 68 -1.25 7.60 23.43
C GLY A 68 -1.55 8.62 22.33
N TYR A 69 -2.02 8.22 21.14
CA TYR A 69 -2.40 9.16 20.09
C TYR A 69 -3.89 9.52 20.12
N ARG A 70 -4.19 10.83 20.04
CA ARG A 70 -5.57 11.35 20.05
C ARG A 70 -6.12 11.47 18.62
N TYR A 71 -6.79 10.42 18.16
CA TYR A 71 -7.46 10.41 16.86
C TYR A 71 -8.66 11.37 16.78
N SER A 72 -9.04 11.75 15.56
CA SER A 72 -10.29 12.49 15.34
C SER A 72 -11.52 11.60 15.57
N LYS A 73 -12.65 12.20 15.96
CA LYS A 73 -13.93 11.49 16.09
C LYS A 73 -14.31 10.74 14.81
N ALA A 74 -14.08 11.38 13.65
CA ALA A 74 -14.34 10.78 12.34
C ALA A 74 -13.49 9.53 12.08
N HIS A 75 -12.19 9.59 12.40
CA HIS A 75 -11.28 8.45 12.23
C HIS A 75 -11.68 7.29 13.14
N LEU A 76 -11.97 7.54 14.41
CA LEU A 76 -12.40 6.50 15.35
C LEU A 76 -13.76 5.89 14.93
N SER A 77 -14.72 6.72 14.50
CA SER A 77 -16.01 6.25 14.02
C SER A 77 -15.87 5.35 12.79
N ALA A 78 -15.07 5.77 11.79
CA ALA A 78 -14.82 4.96 10.61
C ALA A 78 -14.11 3.65 10.95
N ALA A 79 -13.06 3.70 11.77
CA ALA A 79 -12.30 2.52 12.20
C ALA A 79 -13.19 1.50 12.92
N ASN A 80 -14.05 1.94 13.83
CA ASN A 80 -14.93 1.06 14.61
C ASN A 80 -16.09 0.51 13.76
N LYS A 81 -16.74 1.34 12.95
CA LYS A 81 -17.91 0.91 12.16
C LYS A 81 -17.55 0.00 10.99
N LYS A 82 -16.40 0.25 10.35
CA LYS A 82 -15.96 -0.49 9.16
C LYS A 82 -14.94 -1.59 9.48
N GLY A 83 -14.47 -1.69 10.72
CA GLY A 83 -13.44 -2.66 11.11
C GLY A 83 -12.15 -2.50 10.30
N ILE A 84 -11.65 -1.26 10.15
CA ILE A 84 -10.54 -0.96 9.23
C ILE A 84 -9.23 -1.54 9.76
N PHE A 85 -8.57 -2.35 8.94
CA PHE A 85 -7.18 -2.77 9.11
C PHE A 85 -6.31 -2.11 8.03
N TRP A 86 -5.09 -1.73 8.40
CA TRP A 86 -4.13 -1.18 7.44
C TRP A 86 -3.41 -2.31 6.70
N ASP A 87 -4.09 -3.00 5.79
CA ASP A 87 -3.43 -3.83 4.78
C ASP A 87 -2.94 -2.98 3.59
N GLU A 88 -2.24 -3.61 2.64
CA GLU A 88 -1.68 -2.90 1.49
C GLU A 88 -2.76 -2.26 0.60
N VAL A 89 -3.89 -2.94 0.39
CA VAL A 89 -4.98 -2.46 -0.47
C VAL A 89 -5.63 -1.24 0.17
N THR A 90 -5.96 -1.36 1.45
CA THR A 90 -6.56 -0.30 2.26
C THR A 90 -5.64 0.90 2.36
N LEU A 91 -4.32 0.69 2.52
CA LEU A 91 -3.34 1.76 2.50
C LEU A 91 -3.28 2.45 1.13
N ARG A 92 -3.29 1.72 0.01
CA ARG A 92 -3.32 2.35 -1.33
C ARG A 92 -4.53 3.26 -1.50
N VAL A 93 -5.73 2.78 -1.15
CA VAL A 93 -6.96 3.58 -1.25
C VAL A 93 -6.92 4.80 -0.33
N TYR A 94 -6.52 4.62 0.92
CA TYR A 94 -6.42 5.72 1.87
C TYR A 94 -5.37 6.75 1.46
N LEU A 95 -4.18 6.31 1.03
CA LEU A 95 -3.08 7.19 0.63
C LEU A 95 -3.35 7.90 -0.69
N ASN A 96 -4.21 7.36 -1.57
CA ASN A 96 -4.65 8.06 -2.77
C ASN A 96 -5.53 9.28 -2.41
N ASN A 97 -6.47 9.11 -1.48
CA ASN A 97 -7.35 10.20 -1.05
C ASN A 97 -7.89 10.02 0.40
N PRO A 98 -7.15 10.49 1.41
CA PRO A 98 -7.51 10.31 2.81
C PRO A 98 -8.85 10.92 3.21
N LYS A 99 -9.19 12.07 2.59
CA LYS A 99 -10.42 12.82 2.89
C LYS A 99 -11.66 12.10 2.37
N VAL A 100 -11.55 11.41 1.24
CA VAL A 100 -12.65 10.61 0.69
C VAL A 100 -12.79 9.30 1.46
N PHE A 101 -11.67 8.64 1.78
CA PHE A 101 -11.71 7.36 2.51
C PHE A 101 -12.28 7.50 3.92
N ILE A 102 -11.88 8.55 4.66
CA ILE A 102 -12.45 8.91 5.97
C ILE A 102 -12.88 10.39 5.94
N PRO A 103 -14.15 10.66 5.58
CA PRO A 103 -14.71 12.00 5.62
C PRO A 103 -14.63 12.60 7.03
N GLY A 104 -14.18 13.85 7.14
CA GLY A 104 -14.00 14.54 8.43
C GLY A 104 -12.74 14.15 9.21
N ASN A 105 -11.83 13.37 8.61
CA ASN A 105 -10.51 13.13 9.21
C ASN A 105 -9.72 14.43 9.34
N LYS A 106 -8.97 14.58 10.44
CA LYS A 106 -8.08 15.73 10.69
C LYS A 106 -6.75 15.66 9.93
N THR A 107 -6.49 14.57 9.21
CA THR A 107 -5.27 14.39 8.44
C THR A 107 -5.22 15.38 7.28
N ALA A 108 -4.32 16.35 7.35
CA ALA A 108 -4.08 17.34 6.29
C ALA A 108 -3.12 16.79 5.22
N PHE A 109 -3.58 15.79 4.47
CA PHE A 109 -2.81 15.17 3.38
C PHE A 109 -3.65 15.10 2.11
N ALA A 110 -3.11 15.60 1.00
CA ALA A 110 -3.81 15.64 -0.30
C ALA A 110 -3.87 14.28 -1.00
N GLY A 111 -3.00 13.34 -0.58
CA GLY A 111 -2.84 12.02 -1.18
C GLY A 111 -1.72 11.94 -2.21
N ILE A 112 -1.37 10.71 -2.60
CA ILE A 112 -0.42 10.40 -3.67
C ILE A 112 -1.23 9.99 -4.90
N LYS A 113 -1.04 10.68 -6.03
CA LYS A 113 -1.87 10.49 -7.25
C LYS A 113 -1.24 9.58 -8.29
N ARG A 114 0.07 9.46 -8.28
CA ARG A 114 0.78 8.55 -9.17
C ARG A 114 0.72 7.16 -8.58
N GLU A 115 0.12 6.22 -9.31
CA GLU A 115 -0.01 4.82 -8.88
C GLU A 115 1.35 4.20 -8.52
N ILE A 116 2.37 4.41 -9.35
CA ILE A 116 3.71 3.90 -9.05
C ILE A 116 4.30 4.46 -7.74
N ASP A 117 3.96 5.68 -7.35
CA ASP A 117 4.43 6.27 -6.10
C ASP A 117 3.64 5.72 -4.90
N LEU A 118 2.35 5.42 -5.08
CA LEU A 118 1.54 4.70 -4.08
C LEU A 118 2.10 3.31 -3.84
N ASP A 119 2.37 2.56 -4.91
CA ASP A 119 2.89 1.20 -4.85
C ASP A 119 4.23 1.17 -4.12
N ASN A 120 5.16 2.05 -4.54
CA ASN A 120 6.46 2.20 -3.89
C ASN A 120 6.31 2.57 -2.40
N LEU A 121 5.45 3.53 -2.07
CA LEU A 121 5.23 3.96 -0.68
C LEU A 121 4.66 2.84 0.17
N VAL A 122 3.66 2.11 -0.32
CA VAL A 122 3.05 0.99 0.41
C VAL A 122 4.07 -0.12 0.62
N THR A 123 4.87 -0.48 -0.39
CA THR A 123 5.95 -1.45 -0.21
C THR A 123 6.97 -1.00 0.83
N TYR A 124 7.33 0.29 0.86
CA TYR A 124 8.18 0.82 1.93
C TYR A 124 7.51 0.76 3.31
N LEU A 125 6.24 1.11 3.45
CA LEU A 125 5.51 1.01 4.72
C LEU A 125 5.38 -0.44 5.20
N SER A 126 5.19 -1.40 4.30
CA SER A 126 5.22 -2.85 4.59
C SER A 126 6.56 -3.32 5.13
N SER A 127 7.66 -2.64 4.78
CA SER A 127 9.00 -2.95 5.30
C SER A 127 9.26 -2.44 6.72
N LEU A 128 8.41 -1.55 7.27
CA LEU A 128 8.59 -0.97 8.60
C LEU A 128 8.10 -1.96 9.67
N LYS A 129 8.97 -2.87 10.13
CA LYS A 129 8.66 -3.87 11.15
C LYS A 129 9.85 -4.16 12.05
#